data_AF-A0A965CSL7-F1
#
_entry.id   AF-A0A965CSL7-F1
#
_cell.length_a   1.000
_cell.length_b   1.000
_cell.length_c   1.000
_cell.angle_alpha   90.00
_cell.angle_beta   90.00
_cell.angle_gamma   90.00
#
_symmetry.space_group_name_H-M   'P 1'
#
loop_
_entity.id
_entity.type
_entity.pdbx_description
1 polymer ?
#
loop_
_entity_poly.entity_id
_entity_poly.type
_entity_poly.pdbx_seq_one_letter_code
_entity_poly.pdbx_strand_id
1 'polypeptide(L)'
;MSDQLTNHLHAMSSLEIVELMNEQDSTIAEVVQGALPEIARAVDLISKKINLGGRLFYLGAGTSGRLGVMDAAECVPTFGTEPESVQGIIAGGSEAAEQAKEDAEDYFEDGEEILKTKNLTPDDVVVGLAASGETPFVIGSISYANSVGSNTVGIACTVPSN
;
A
#
# COMPACT_ATOMS: atom_id res chain seq x y z
N MET A 1 17.57 11.36 2.58
CA MET A 1 18.17 12.67 2.29
C MET A 1 17.05 13.69 2.38
N SER A 2 17.12 14.68 3.29
CA SER A 2 16.25 15.86 3.10
C SER A 2 16.74 16.57 1.85
N ASP A 3 15.90 16.64 0.85
CA ASP A 3 16.31 17.08 -0.47
C ASP A 3 16.67 18.57 -0.44
N GLN A 4 17.97 18.91 -0.59
CA GLN A 4 18.43 20.30 -0.61
C GLN A 4 17.72 21.12 -1.69
N LEU A 5 17.19 20.46 -2.72
CA LEU A 5 16.42 21.03 -3.81
C LEU A 5 15.11 21.71 -3.36
N THR A 6 14.46 21.25 -2.29
CA THR A 6 13.12 21.76 -1.89
C THR A 6 13.15 22.76 -0.73
N ASN A 7 14.31 23.01 -0.12
CA ASN A 7 14.46 23.92 1.02
C ASN A 7 14.05 25.37 0.73
N HIS A 8 14.01 25.75 -0.55
CA HIS A 8 13.64 27.09 -1.00
C HIS A 8 12.36 27.11 -1.85
N LEU A 9 11.53 26.05 -1.80
CA LEU A 9 10.30 25.94 -2.60
C LEU A 9 9.38 27.17 -2.46
N HIS A 10 9.28 27.72 -1.23
CA HIS A 10 8.46 28.90 -0.92
C HIS A 10 8.94 30.20 -1.60
N ALA A 11 10.17 30.24 -2.12
CA ALA A 11 10.77 31.39 -2.78
C ALA A 11 10.84 31.24 -4.31
N MET A 12 10.47 30.07 -4.85
CA MET A 12 10.43 29.80 -6.29
C MET A 12 9.17 30.39 -6.93
N SER A 13 9.26 30.74 -8.21
CA SER A 13 8.10 31.05 -9.03
C SER A 13 7.23 29.80 -9.25
N SER A 14 5.96 30.00 -9.60
CA SER A 14 5.06 28.88 -9.89
C SER A 14 5.57 27.97 -11.01
N LEU A 15 6.26 28.51 -12.02
CA LEU A 15 6.84 27.72 -13.11
C LEU A 15 7.96 26.83 -12.59
N GLU A 16 8.89 27.38 -11.82
CA GLU A 16 10.01 26.62 -11.25
C GLU A 16 9.51 25.51 -10.32
N ILE A 17 8.43 25.75 -9.55
CA ILE A 17 7.84 24.71 -8.68
C ILE A 17 7.33 23.53 -9.51
N VAL A 18 6.55 23.78 -10.57
CA VAL A 18 5.99 22.68 -11.38
C VAL A 18 7.04 21.99 -12.24
N GLU A 19 8.08 22.72 -12.67
CA GLU A 19 9.25 22.13 -13.34
C GLU A 19 10.01 21.21 -12.40
N LEU A 20 10.26 21.63 -11.15
CA LEU A 20 10.92 20.79 -10.14
C LEU A 20 10.09 19.55 -9.81
N MET A 21 8.78 19.69 -9.60
CA MET A 21 7.89 18.55 -9.35
C MET A 21 7.91 17.56 -10.52
N ASN A 22 7.84 18.06 -11.76
CA ASN A 22 7.88 17.20 -12.95
C ASN A 22 9.24 16.50 -13.13
N GLU A 23 10.34 17.19 -12.81
CA GLU A 23 11.67 16.59 -12.81
C GLU A 23 11.76 15.44 -11.81
N GLN A 24 11.26 15.62 -10.58
CA GLN A 24 11.22 14.55 -9.58
C GLN A 24 10.31 13.39 -10.02
N ASP A 25 9.13 13.68 -10.57
CA ASP A 25 8.20 12.65 -11.07
C ASP A 25 8.84 11.80 -12.19
N SER A 26 9.70 12.41 -13.02
CA SER A 26 10.38 11.69 -14.11
C SER A 26 11.29 10.56 -13.62
N THR A 27 11.73 10.61 -12.35
CA THR A 27 12.60 9.59 -11.74
C THR A 27 11.84 8.32 -11.34
N ILE A 28 10.51 8.39 -11.18
CA ILE A 28 9.69 7.29 -10.63
C ILE A 28 9.84 6.01 -11.47
N ALA A 29 9.80 6.14 -12.80
CA ALA A 29 9.88 5.00 -13.70
C ALA A 29 11.22 4.25 -13.56
N GLU A 30 12.33 4.97 -13.37
CA GLU A 30 13.66 4.37 -13.14
C GLU A 30 13.73 3.66 -11.79
N VAL A 31 13.16 4.25 -10.74
CA VAL A 31 13.11 3.60 -9.41
C VAL A 31 12.29 2.31 -9.47
N VAL A 32 11.12 2.35 -10.12
CA VAL A 32 10.26 1.17 -10.29
C VAL A 32 10.95 0.10 -11.15
N GLN A 33 11.73 0.51 -12.16
CA GLN A 33 12.53 -0.43 -12.96
C GLN A 33 13.47 -1.27 -12.09
N GLY A 34 14.04 -0.69 -11.05
CA GLY A 34 14.90 -1.39 -10.09
C GLY A 34 14.17 -2.45 -9.25
N ALA A 35 12.85 -2.33 -9.07
CA ALA A 35 12.02 -3.24 -8.28
C ALA A 35 11.26 -4.29 -9.12
N LEU A 36 11.46 -4.32 -10.45
CA LEU A 36 10.74 -5.25 -11.34
C LEU A 36 10.87 -6.74 -10.94
N PRO A 37 12.03 -7.25 -10.49
CA PRO A 37 12.13 -8.65 -10.05
C PRO A 37 11.24 -8.97 -8.85
N GLU A 38 11.14 -8.06 -7.88
CA GLU A 38 10.29 -8.16 -6.69
C GLU A 38 8.81 -8.08 -7.08
N ILE A 39 8.47 -7.12 -7.95
CA ILE A 39 7.12 -6.93 -8.47
C ILE A 39 6.66 -8.19 -9.22
N ALA A 40 7.52 -8.76 -10.08
CA ALA A 40 7.21 -10.00 -10.80
C ALA A 40 6.94 -11.17 -9.83
N ARG A 41 7.76 -11.33 -8.79
CA ARG A 41 7.54 -12.35 -7.75
C ARG A 41 6.21 -12.16 -7.03
N ALA A 42 5.85 -10.90 -6.72
CA ALA A 42 4.57 -10.59 -6.09
C ALA A 42 3.39 -10.92 -7.03
N VAL A 43 3.48 -10.57 -8.31
CA VAL A 43 2.46 -10.89 -9.33
C VAL A 43 2.25 -12.40 -9.45
N ASP A 44 3.33 -13.19 -9.57
CA ASP A 44 3.25 -14.65 -9.69
C ASP A 44 2.59 -15.27 -8.45
N LEU A 45 2.98 -14.80 -7.25
CA LEU A 45 2.42 -15.24 -5.98
C LEU A 45 0.92 -14.93 -5.87
N ILE A 46 0.55 -13.68 -6.13
CA ILE A 46 -0.83 -13.20 -6.04
C ILE A 46 -1.71 -13.91 -7.07
N SER A 47 -1.27 -13.98 -8.32
CA SER A 47 -2.00 -14.66 -9.40
C SER A 47 -2.25 -16.12 -9.05
N LYS A 48 -1.23 -16.83 -8.55
CA LYS A 48 -1.37 -18.22 -8.11
C LYS A 48 -2.40 -18.37 -6.99
N LYS A 49 -2.41 -17.48 -6.00
CA LYS A 49 -3.32 -17.54 -4.84
C LYS A 49 -4.76 -17.22 -5.24
N ILE A 50 -4.97 -16.20 -6.06
CA ILE A 50 -6.30 -15.86 -6.60
C ILE A 50 -6.86 -17.01 -7.46
N ASN A 51 -6.04 -17.64 -8.30
CA ASN A 51 -6.47 -18.79 -9.11
C ASN A 51 -6.88 -20.02 -8.27
N LEU A 52 -6.43 -20.11 -7.02
CA LEU A 52 -6.82 -21.15 -6.06
C LEU A 52 -8.04 -20.75 -5.20
N GLY A 53 -8.66 -19.60 -5.49
CA GLY A 53 -9.81 -19.08 -4.75
C GLY A 53 -9.46 -18.20 -3.54
N GLY A 54 -8.18 -17.84 -3.38
CA GLY A 54 -7.74 -16.88 -2.38
C GLY A 54 -8.10 -15.44 -2.75
N ARG A 55 -8.01 -14.52 -1.78
CA ARG A 55 -8.28 -13.09 -1.96
C ARG A 55 -7.00 -12.26 -1.81
N LEU A 56 -7.02 -11.06 -2.37
CA LEU A 56 -5.99 -10.05 -2.21
C LEU A 56 -6.48 -8.91 -1.31
N PHE A 57 -5.70 -8.59 -0.27
CA PHE A 57 -5.95 -7.46 0.62
C PHE A 57 -4.83 -6.43 0.51
N TYR A 58 -5.15 -5.21 0.07
CA TYR A 58 -4.26 -4.06 0.24
C TYR A 58 -4.52 -3.41 1.59
N LEU A 59 -3.47 -3.17 2.38
CA LEU A 59 -3.57 -2.48 3.67
C LEU A 59 -2.65 -1.27 3.71
N GLY A 60 -3.19 -0.12 4.07
CA GLY A 60 -2.42 1.11 4.22
C GLY A 60 -3.15 2.16 5.04
N ALA A 61 -2.46 3.23 5.37
CA ALA A 61 -3.05 4.44 5.95
C ALA A 61 -2.95 5.61 4.99
N GLY A 62 -3.74 6.67 5.23
CA GLY A 62 -3.69 7.90 4.46
C GLY A 62 -3.72 7.67 2.94
N THR A 63 -2.79 8.29 2.22
CA THR A 63 -2.66 8.15 0.76
C THR A 63 -2.44 6.71 0.31
N SER A 64 -1.57 5.96 1.01
CA SER A 64 -1.29 4.55 0.68
C SER A 64 -2.55 3.69 0.77
N GLY A 65 -3.35 3.86 1.83
CA GLY A 65 -4.62 3.16 1.99
C GLY A 65 -5.63 3.55 0.91
N ARG A 66 -5.72 4.83 0.54
CA ARG A 66 -6.61 5.31 -0.53
C ARG A 66 -6.24 4.72 -1.89
N LEU A 67 -4.96 4.62 -2.22
CA LEU A 67 -4.50 3.98 -3.45
C LEU A 67 -4.89 2.50 -3.49
N GLY A 68 -4.75 1.77 -2.37
CA GLY A 68 -5.19 0.37 -2.28
C GLY A 68 -6.71 0.20 -2.44
N VAL A 69 -7.51 1.12 -1.90
CA VAL A 69 -8.97 1.15 -2.10
C VAL A 69 -9.33 1.46 -3.55
N MET A 70 -8.63 2.41 -4.18
CA MET A 70 -8.84 2.78 -5.58
C MET A 70 -8.55 1.61 -6.54
N ASP A 71 -7.39 0.96 -6.40
CA ASP A 71 -7.00 -0.20 -7.23
C ASP A 71 -8.00 -1.36 -7.10
N ALA A 72 -8.40 -1.69 -5.86
CA ALA A 72 -9.40 -2.72 -5.61
C ALA A 72 -10.77 -2.40 -6.25
N ALA A 73 -11.21 -1.14 -6.18
CA ALA A 73 -12.48 -0.71 -6.75
C ALA A 73 -12.52 -0.82 -8.29
N GLU A 74 -11.37 -0.65 -8.95
CA GLU A 74 -11.27 -0.75 -10.41
C GLU A 74 -11.26 -2.20 -10.91
N CYS A 75 -10.95 -3.18 -10.06
CA CYS A 75 -10.90 -4.59 -10.45
C CYS A 75 -12.26 -5.14 -10.93
N VAL A 76 -13.34 -4.77 -10.24
CA VAL A 76 -14.71 -5.24 -10.56
C VAL A 76 -15.16 -4.80 -11.96
N PRO A 77 -15.20 -3.50 -12.31
CA PRO A 77 -15.64 -3.07 -13.63
C PRO A 77 -14.66 -3.40 -14.75
N THR A 78 -13.36 -3.51 -14.46
CA THR A 78 -12.33 -3.73 -15.48
C THR A 78 -12.19 -5.21 -15.85
N PHE A 79 -12.22 -6.09 -14.85
CA PHE A 79 -11.93 -7.52 -15.03
C PHE A 79 -13.12 -8.44 -14.69
N GLY A 80 -14.24 -7.89 -14.18
CA GLY A 80 -15.41 -8.68 -13.81
C GLY A 80 -15.18 -9.57 -12.59
N THR A 81 -14.27 -9.19 -11.69
CA THR A 81 -14.01 -9.93 -10.44
C THR A 81 -15.16 -9.77 -9.46
N GLU A 82 -15.33 -10.73 -8.55
CA GLU A 82 -16.19 -10.54 -7.38
C GLU A 82 -15.62 -9.42 -6.49
N PRO A 83 -16.47 -8.60 -5.84
CA PRO A 83 -16.01 -7.52 -4.95
C PRO A 83 -15.11 -8.01 -3.80
N GLU A 84 -15.24 -9.26 -3.38
CA GLU A 84 -14.46 -9.85 -2.29
C GLU A 84 -13.08 -10.35 -2.73
N SER A 85 -12.83 -10.51 -4.04
CA SER A 85 -11.58 -11.05 -4.58
C SER A 85 -10.38 -10.12 -4.35
N VAL A 86 -10.59 -8.81 -4.49
CA VAL A 86 -9.57 -7.77 -4.27
C VAL A 86 -10.17 -6.69 -3.39
N GLN A 87 -9.56 -6.44 -2.24
CA GLN A 87 -10.10 -5.51 -1.23
C GLN A 87 -9.03 -4.53 -0.78
N GLY A 88 -9.36 -3.24 -0.78
CA GLY A 88 -8.58 -2.21 -0.13
C GLY A 88 -9.08 -1.95 1.30
N ILE A 89 -8.16 -1.95 2.25
CA ILE A 89 -8.41 -1.68 3.67
C ILE A 89 -7.56 -0.48 4.08
N ILE A 90 -8.23 0.56 4.54
CA ILE A 90 -7.62 1.79 5.00
C ILE A 90 -7.72 1.89 6.53
N ALA A 91 -6.61 2.25 7.17
CA ALA A 91 -6.57 2.56 8.60
C ALA A 91 -7.62 3.62 8.94
N GLY A 92 -8.37 3.40 10.03
CA GLY A 92 -9.45 4.30 10.43
C GLY A 92 -10.83 4.00 9.81
N GLY A 93 -10.92 3.01 8.91
CA GLY A 93 -12.19 2.55 8.32
C GLY A 93 -12.57 3.27 7.03
N SER A 94 -13.69 2.87 6.41
CA SER A 94 -14.10 3.39 5.09
C SER A 94 -14.25 4.91 5.03
N GLU A 95 -14.64 5.56 6.14
CA GLU A 95 -14.71 7.02 6.25
C GLU A 95 -13.35 7.70 6.02
N ALA A 96 -12.25 7.01 6.35
CA ALA A 96 -10.89 7.51 6.14
C ALA A 96 -10.53 7.68 4.64
N ALA A 97 -11.26 6.99 3.76
CA ALA A 97 -11.12 7.15 2.32
C ALA A 97 -11.56 8.55 1.87
N GLU A 98 -12.59 9.11 2.51
CA GLU A 98 -13.15 10.43 2.19
C GLU A 98 -12.51 11.56 3.01
N GLN A 99 -12.25 11.32 4.29
CA GLN A 99 -11.72 12.32 5.22
C GLN A 99 -10.51 11.79 5.95
N ALA A 100 -9.44 12.57 6.05
CA ALA A 100 -8.28 12.15 6.83
C ALA A 100 -8.66 11.98 8.31
N LYS A 101 -8.28 10.84 8.89
CA LYS A 101 -8.44 10.56 10.30
C LYS A 101 -7.06 10.57 10.94
N GLU A 102 -6.84 11.53 11.83
CA GLU A 102 -5.57 11.65 12.57
C GLU A 102 -5.31 10.38 13.39
N ASP A 103 -4.04 10.00 13.49
CA ASP A 103 -3.48 8.93 14.32
C ASP A 103 -4.00 7.50 14.06
N ALA A 104 -4.87 7.29 13.07
CA ALA A 104 -5.38 5.96 12.72
C ALA A 104 -4.26 4.99 12.29
N GLU A 105 -3.13 5.51 11.83
CA GLU A 105 -1.98 4.73 11.36
C GLU A 105 -1.09 4.19 12.49
N ASP A 106 -1.24 4.72 13.71
CA ASP A 106 -0.38 4.44 14.87
C ASP A 106 -0.82 3.22 15.70
N TYR A 107 -2.02 2.70 15.44
CA TYR A 107 -2.57 1.54 16.17
C TYR A 107 -2.16 0.22 15.51
N PHE A 108 -1.19 -0.47 16.11
CA PHE A 108 -0.69 -1.76 15.61
C PHE A 108 -1.78 -2.84 15.64
N GLU A 109 -2.54 -2.91 16.73
CA GLU A 109 -3.55 -3.93 16.99
C GLU A 109 -4.73 -3.86 16.00
N ASP A 110 -5.06 -2.65 15.53
CA ASP A 110 -6.14 -2.43 14.55
C ASP A 110 -5.91 -3.20 13.24
N GLY A 111 -4.64 -3.38 12.84
CA GLY A 111 -4.27 -4.16 11.67
C GLY A 111 -4.59 -5.66 11.80
N GLU A 112 -4.38 -6.21 13.00
CA GLU A 112 -4.78 -7.59 13.32
C GLU A 112 -6.32 -7.71 13.39
N GLU A 113 -6.97 -6.79 14.09
CA GLU A 113 -8.41 -6.82 14.29
C GLU A 113 -9.17 -6.79 12.95
N ILE A 114 -8.78 -5.90 12.04
CA ILE A 114 -9.47 -5.80 10.75
C ILE A 114 -9.32 -7.08 9.92
N LEU A 115 -8.13 -7.70 9.90
CA LEU A 115 -7.90 -8.95 9.18
C LEU A 115 -8.64 -10.14 9.80
N LYS A 116 -8.82 -10.15 11.13
CA LYS A 116 -9.72 -11.11 11.80
C LYS A 116 -11.16 -10.94 11.33
N THR A 117 -11.67 -9.70 11.24
CA THR A 117 -13.05 -9.47 10.75
C THR A 117 -13.25 -9.94 9.31
N LYS A 118 -12.19 -9.92 8.50
CA LYS A 118 -12.18 -10.42 7.11
C LYS A 118 -12.02 -11.93 7.01
N ASN A 119 -11.85 -12.62 8.13
CA ASN A 119 -11.57 -14.06 8.21
C ASN A 119 -10.37 -14.42 7.31
N LEU A 120 -9.23 -13.76 7.54
CA LEU A 120 -8.01 -14.03 6.78
C LEU A 120 -7.62 -15.51 6.87
N THR A 121 -7.18 -16.08 5.76
CA THR A 121 -6.76 -17.47 5.64
C THR A 121 -5.35 -17.59 5.03
N PRO A 122 -4.69 -18.75 5.15
CA PRO A 122 -3.42 -19.03 4.47
C PRO A 122 -3.47 -18.95 2.93
N ASP A 123 -4.67 -18.98 2.36
CA ASP A 123 -4.89 -18.89 0.91
C ASP A 123 -4.98 -17.45 0.40
N ASP A 124 -5.15 -16.49 1.30
CA ASP A 124 -5.16 -15.08 0.97
C ASP A 124 -3.73 -14.51 0.87
N VAL A 125 -3.63 -13.33 0.25
CA VAL A 125 -2.41 -12.52 0.19
C VAL A 125 -2.68 -11.13 0.77
N VAL A 126 -1.75 -10.66 1.61
CA VAL A 126 -1.78 -9.34 2.22
C VAL A 126 -0.64 -8.49 1.66
N VAL A 127 -0.98 -7.33 1.07
CA VAL A 127 -0.03 -6.35 0.56
C VAL A 127 -0.08 -5.10 1.46
N GLY A 128 0.98 -4.88 2.23
CA GLY A 128 1.14 -3.71 3.09
C GLY A 128 1.74 -2.53 2.33
N LEU A 129 1.09 -1.37 2.40
CA LEU A 129 1.45 -0.14 1.70
C LEU A 129 1.82 0.95 2.72
N ALA A 130 3.12 1.22 2.87
CA ALA A 130 3.61 2.26 3.77
C ALA A 130 4.88 2.89 3.19
N ALA A 131 4.80 4.14 2.72
CA ALA A 131 5.95 4.83 2.13
C ALA A 131 7.15 4.89 3.09
N SER A 132 6.90 5.07 4.40
CA SER A 132 7.93 5.05 5.45
C SER A 132 8.50 3.67 5.74
N GLY A 133 7.75 2.60 5.44
CA GLY A 133 8.06 1.23 5.86
C GLY A 133 7.81 0.93 7.34
N GLU A 134 7.41 1.94 8.13
CA GLU A 134 7.38 1.85 9.60
C GLU A 134 5.97 2.06 10.20
N THR A 135 4.93 2.21 9.37
CA THR A 135 3.56 2.50 9.81
C THR A 135 2.98 1.37 10.69
N PRO A 136 2.69 1.60 11.99
CA PRO A 136 2.28 0.55 12.93
C PRO A 136 1.08 -0.29 12.49
N PHE A 137 0.01 0.33 11.98
CA PHE A 137 -1.16 -0.38 11.45
C PHE A 137 -0.79 -1.40 10.36
N VAL A 138 0.12 -1.02 9.45
CA VAL A 138 0.56 -1.88 8.35
C VAL A 138 1.46 -3.01 8.87
N ILE A 139 2.36 -2.71 9.80
CA ILE A 139 3.23 -3.73 10.42
C ILE A 139 2.37 -4.74 11.20
N GLY A 140 1.39 -4.28 11.99
CA GLY A 140 0.48 -5.16 12.73
C GLY A 140 -0.31 -6.08 11.82
N SER A 141 -0.79 -5.55 10.70
CA SER A 141 -1.46 -6.31 9.64
C SER A 141 -0.57 -7.43 9.07
N ILE A 142 0.67 -7.09 8.68
CA ILE A 142 1.64 -8.04 8.12
C ILE A 142 2.06 -9.09 9.16
N SER A 143 2.29 -8.65 10.41
CA SER A 143 2.63 -9.53 11.53
C SER A 143 1.54 -10.57 11.77
N TYR A 144 0.28 -10.13 11.82
CA TYR A 144 -0.85 -11.04 11.98
C TYR A 144 -1.01 -11.98 10.77
N ALA A 145 -0.92 -11.47 9.54
CA ALA A 145 -1.00 -12.28 8.33
C ALA A 145 0.06 -13.40 8.31
N ASN A 146 1.30 -13.09 8.68
CA ASN A 146 2.37 -14.07 8.83
C ASN A 146 2.05 -15.11 9.92
N SER A 147 1.46 -14.70 11.05
CA SER A 147 1.07 -15.61 12.14
C SER A 147 0.00 -16.62 11.73
N VAL A 148 -0.89 -16.24 10.81
CA VAL A 148 -1.93 -17.10 10.23
C VAL A 148 -1.37 -18.02 9.13
N GLY A 149 -0.17 -17.73 8.61
CA GLY A 149 0.42 -18.44 7.46
C GLY A 149 -0.08 -17.93 6.11
N SER A 150 -0.67 -16.73 6.08
CA SER A 150 -0.97 -16.02 4.83
C SER A 150 0.31 -15.49 4.18
N ASN A 151 0.25 -15.23 2.88
CA ASN A 151 1.39 -14.69 2.16
C ASN A 151 1.39 -13.17 2.26
N THR A 152 2.58 -12.57 2.40
CA THR A 152 2.71 -11.13 2.62
C THR A 152 3.66 -10.49 1.59
N VAL A 153 3.34 -9.25 1.22
CA VAL A 153 4.18 -8.37 0.40
C VAL A 153 4.20 -6.99 1.06
N GLY A 154 5.36 -6.35 1.13
CA GLY A 154 5.49 -4.98 1.62
C GLY A 154 5.95 -4.05 0.50
N ILE A 155 5.30 -2.88 0.37
CA ILE A 155 5.71 -1.80 -0.52
C ILE A 155 6.05 -0.58 0.33
N ALA A 156 7.33 -0.18 0.29
CA ALA A 156 7.87 0.97 0.97
C ALA A 156 8.85 1.73 0.06
N CYS A 157 9.02 3.02 0.31
CA CYS A 157 9.96 3.89 -0.41
C CYS A 157 11.24 4.15 0.39
N THR A 158 11.45 3.40 1.46
CA THR A 158 12.63 3.41 2.31
C THR A 158 13.36 2.07 2.18
N VAL A 159 14.68 2.10 2.29
CA VAL A 159 15.45 0.88 2.50
C VAL A 159 15.29 0.52 3.98
N PRO A 160 14.90 -0.72 4.34
CA PRO A 160 14.75 -1.10 5.74
C PRO A 160 16.02 -0.79 6.52
N SER A 161 15.87 -0.10 7.65
CA SER A 161 16.88 -0.07 8.70
C SER A 161 17.05 -1.52 9.18
N ASN A 162 18.21 -2.13 8.95
CA ASN A 162 18.50 -3.51 9.36
C ASN A 162 18.08 -3.84 10.79
#